data_AF-A0A256SIU6-F1
#
_entry.id   AF-A0A256SIU6-F1
#
_cell.length_a   1.000
_cell.length_b   1.000
_cell.length_c   1.000
_cell.angle_alpha   90.00
_cell.angle_beta   90.00
_cell.angle_gamma   90.00
#
_symmetry.space_group_name_H-M   'P 1'
#
loop_
_entity.id
_entity.type
_entity.pdbx_description
1 polymer ?
#
loop_
_entity_poly.entity_id
_entity_poly.type
_entity_poly.pdbx_seq_one_letter_code
_entity_poly.pdbx_strand_id
1 'polypeptide(L)' 'MNWHNFFNDLEKWMQASNTMLQREGLSSDRYWRWMIGTLNVIEQRYNHNPLVVKLLATIVDYQEKQYNKLPKEDRQ' A
#
# COMPACT_ATOMS: atom_id res chain seq x y z
N MET A 1 12.08 -18.15 -0.70
CA MET A 1 11.42 -16.94 -1.24
C MET A 1 11.17 -17.16 -2.72
N ASN A 2 9.93 -17.02 -3.19
CA ASN A 2 9.61 -17.08 -4.62
C ASN A 2 9.28 -15.66 -5.10
N TRP A 3 10.22 -15.03 -5.81
CA TRP A 3 10.08 -13.65 -6.28
C TRP A 3 8.96 -13.48 -7.30
N HIS A 4 8.73 -14.48 -8.16
CA HIS A 4 7.63 -14.44 -9.11
C HIS A 4 6.28 -14.34 -8.40
N ASN A 5 6.08 -15.14 -7.34
CA ASN A 5 4.85 -15.09 -6.54
C ASN A 5 4.72 -13.74 -5.83
N PHE A 6 5.80 -13.21 -5.27
CA PHE A 6 5.79 -11.91 -4.60
C PHE A 6 5.39 -10.78 -5.54
N PHE A 7 6.01 -10.70 -6.72
CA PHE A 7 5.67 -9.64 -7.68
C PHE A 7 4.26 -9.80 -8.26
N ASN A 8 3.76 -11.03 -8.42
CA ASN A 8 2.36 -11.26 -8.82
C ASN A 8 1.37 -10.81 -7.72
N ASP A 9 1.64 -11.13 -6.46
CA ASP A 9 0.83 -10.64 -5.34
C ASP A 9 0.88 -9.10 -5.24
N LEU A 10 2.06 -8.52 -5.45
CA LEU A 10 2.23 -7.07 -5.45
C LEU A 10 1.48 -6.40 -6.60
N GLU A 11 1.54 -6.96 -7.81
CA GLU A 11 0.80 -6.44 -8.97
C GLU A 11 -0.71 -6.44 -8.71
N LYS A 12 -1.25 -7.55 -8.19
CA LYS A 12 -2.67 -7.63 -7.78
C LYS A 12 -3.02 -6.61 -6.70
N TRP A 13 -2.13 -6.41 -5.74
CA TRP A 13 -2.31 -5.39 -4.71
C TRP A 13 -2.35 -3.98 -5.30
N MET A 14 -1.46 -3.66 -6.25
CA MET A 14 -1.45 -2.36 -6.94
C MET A 14 -2.77 -2.11 -7.70
N GLN A 15 -3.31 -3.13 -8.38
CA GLN A 15 -4.61 -3.05 -9.05
C GLN A 15 -5.74 -2.78 -8.04
N ALA A 16 -5.76 -3.51 -6.91
CA ALA A 16 -6.74 -3.28 -5.86
C ALA A 16 -6.61 -1.89 -5.21
N SER A 17 -5.37 -1.40 -5.03
CA SER A 17 -5.12 -0.06 -4.51
C SER A 17 -5.66 1.02 -5.43
N ASN A 18 -5.55 0.87 -6.75
CA ASN A 18 -6.14 1.82 -7.70
C ASN A 18 -7.67 1.88 -7.55
N THR A 19 -8.34 0.74 -7.43
CA THR A 19 -9.80 0.68 -7.19
C THR A 19 -10.17 1.30 -5.84
N MET A 20 -9.40 1.02 -4.79
CA MET A 20 -9.65 1.57 -3.45
C MET A 20 -9.43 3.08 -3.41
N LEU A 21 -8.41 3.61 -4.08
CA LEU A 21 -8.18 5.05 -4.21
C LEU A 21 -9.32 5.74 -4.94
N GLN A 22 -9.83 5.15 -6.03
CA GLN A 22 -10.98 5.71 -6.75
C GLN A 22 -12.25 5.71 -5.90
N ARG A 23 -12.44 4.70 -5.05
CA ARG A 23 -13.65 4.54 -4.25
C ARG A 23 -13.65 5.38 -2.98
N GLU A 24 -12.55 5.38 -2.24
CA GLU A 24 -12.47 5.99 -0.92
C GLU A 24 -11.72 7.32 -0.93
N GLY A 25 -10.86 7.56 -1.92
CA GLY A 25 -9.96 8.72 -1.94
C GLY A 25 -8.72 8.52 -1.06
N LEU A 26 -7.65 9.25 -1.39
CA LEU A 26 -6.38 9.18 -0.68
C LEU A 26 -6.42 9.79 0.72
N SER A 27 -7.34 10.72 0.98
CA SER A 27 -7.52 11.31 2.31
C SER A 27 -8.31 10.44 3.27
N SER A 28 -8.97 9.38 2.78
CA SER A 28 -9.84 8.56 3.60
C SER A 28 -9.07 7.65 4.54
N ASP A 29 -9.41 7.76 5.83
CA ASP A 29 -9.02 6.82 6.89
C ASP A 29 -9.24 5.36 6.50
N ARG A 30 -10.32 5.07 5.76
CA ARG A 30 -10.63 3.71 5.32
C ARG A 30 -9.61 3.19 4.31
N TYR A 31 -9.13 4.05 3.41
CA TYR A 31 -8.06 3.69 2.46
C TYR A 31 -6.79 3.32 3.22
N TRP A 32 -6.37 4.16 4.18
CA TRP A 32 -5.14 3.94 4.96
C TRP A 32 -5.18 2.67 5.80
N ARG A 33 -6.29 2.42 6.51
CA ARG A 33 -6.46 1.19 7.30
C ARG A 33 -6.45 -0.05 6.41
N TRP A 34 -7.10 0.01 5.24
CA TRP A 34 -7.08 -1.08 4.27
C TRP A 34 -5.66 -1.32 3.71
N MET A 35 -4.95 -0.24 3.37
CA MET A 35 -3.61 -0.29 2.80
C MET A 35 -2.63 -0.96 3.78
N ILE A 36 -2.55 -0.47 5.02
CA ILE A 36 -1.67 -1.05 6.05
C ILE A 36 -2.06 -2.50 6.35
N GLY A 37 -3.36 -2.79 6.50
CA GLY A 37 -3.83 -4.15 6.77
C GLY A 37 -3.43 -5.14 5.68
N THR A 38 -3.62 -4.78 4.41
CA THR A 38 -3.31 -5.67 3.27
C THR A 38 -1.81 -5.80 3.01
N LEU A 39 -1.02 -4.75 3.20
CA LEU A 39 0.44 -4.84 3.11
C LEU A 39 1.02 -5.76 4.20
N ASN A 40 0.51 -5.70 5.43
CA ASN A 40 0.91 -6.62 6.50
C ASN A 40 0.58 -8.09 6.16
N VAL A 41 -0.52 -8.38 5.45
CA VAL A 41 -0.80 -9.75 4.97
C VAL A 41 0.26 -10.22 3.96
N ILE A 42 0.70 -9.35 3.05
CA ILE A 42 1.77 -9.67 2.09
C ILE A 42 3.08 -9.92 2.84
N GLU A 43 3.44 -9.04 3.78
CA GLU A 43 4.65 -9.20 4.59
C GLU A 43 4.70 -10.56 5.33
N GLN A 44 3.60 -10.92 6.00
CA GLN A 44 3.48 -12.19 6.74
C GLN A 44 3.59 -13.40 5.81
N ARG A 45 2.96 -13.34 4.62
CA ARG A 45 3.03 -14.42 3.61
C ARG A 45 4.46 -14.74 3.20
N TYR A 46 5.34 -13.73 3.19
CA TYR A 46 6.74 -13.88 2.83
C TYR A 46 7.67 -13.92 4.05
N ASN A 47 7.12 -14.30 5.21
CA ASN A 47 7.85 -14.52 6.47
C ASN A 47 8.75 -13.34 6.86
N HIS A 48 8.22 -12.12 6.77
CA HIS A 48 8.93 -10.89 7.15
C HIS A 48 10.30 -10.76 6.46
N ASN A 49 10.42 -11.22 5.21
CA ASN A 49 11.66 -11.11 4.47
C ASN A 49 12.13 -9.64 4.41
N PRO A 50 13.38 -9.32 4.81
CA PRO A 50 13.82 -7.92 4.95
C PRO A 50 13.70 -7.08 3.68
N LEU A 51 13.88 -7.68 2.50
CA LEU A 51 13.75 -6.97 1.23
C LEU A 51 12.28 -6.74 0.86
N VAL A 52 11.41 -7.71 1.15
CA VAL A 52 9.95 -7.53 1.00
C VAL A 52 9.48 -6.37 1.86
N VAL A 53 9.84 -6.35 3.14
CA VAL A 53 9.48 -5.26 4.07
C VAL A 53 9.91 -3.90 3.53
N LYS A 54 11.15 -3.77 3.01
CA LYS A 54 11.64 -2.52 2.41
C LYS A 54 10.86 -2.10 1.17
N LEU A 55 10.49 -3.04 0.30
CA LEU A 55 9.68 -2.76 -0.89
C LEU A 55 8.28 -2.28 -0.50
N LEU A 56 7.63 -2.94 0.47
CA LEU A 56 6.31 -2.54 0.96
C LEU A 56 6.37 -1.18 1.69
N ALA A 57 7.40 -0.92 2.49
CA ALA A 57 7.62 0.38 3.12
C ALA A 57 7.80 1.49 2.10
N THR A 58 8.50 1.23 0.98
CA THR A 58 8.65 2.20 -0.11
C THR A 58 7.29 2.61 -0.71
N ILE A 59 6.32 1.69 -0.73
CA ILE A 59 4.97 1.98 -1.19
C ILE A 59 4.24 2.88 -0.20
N VAL A 60 4.33 2.58 1.10
CA VAL A 60 3.76 3.44 2.16
C VAL A 60 4.32 4.84 2.07
N ASP A 61 5.65 4.98 2.01
CA ASP A 61 6.34 6.27 1.86
C ASP A 61 5.87 7.05 0.62
N TYR A 62 5.64 6.35 -0.49
CA TYR A 62 5.13 6.97 -1.71
C TYR A 62 3.72 7.52 -1.51
N GLN A 63 2.83 6.74 -0.88
CA GLN A 63 1.46 7.17 -0.62
C GLN A 63 1.41 8.33 0.36
N GLU A 64 2.24 8.33 1.40
CA GLU A 64 2.32 9.44 2.36
C GLU A 64 2.79 10.72 1.67
N LYS A 65 3.77 10.61 0.77
CA LYS A 65 4.20 11.75 -0.06
C LYS A 65 3.10 12.27 -0.98
N GLN A 66 2.22 11.40 -1.50
CA GLN A 66 1.08 11.87 -2.28
C GLN A 66 0.04 12.56 -1.39
N TYR A 67 -0.26 12.01 -0.22
CA TYR A 67 -1.19 12.63 0.73
C TYR A 67 -0.70 14.01 1.19
N ASN A 68 0.60 14.14 1.45
CA ASN A 68 1.20 15.41 1.84
C ASN A 68 1.15 16.50 0.75
N LYS A 69 0.94 16.13 -0.51
CA LYS A 69 0.74 17.07 -1.63
C LYS A 69 -0.70 17.51 -1.80
N LEU A 70 -1.66 16.87 -1.12
CA LEU A 70 -3.05 17.30 -1.17
C LEU A 70 -3.19 18.72 -0.60
N PRO A 71 -4.13 19.53 -1.13
CA PRO A 71 -4.51 20.80 -0.52
C PRO A 71 -4.81 20.65 0.97
N LYS A 72 -4.54 21.70 1.77
CA LYS A 72 -4.70 21.59 3.23
C LYS A 72 -6.14 21.29 3.62
N GLU A 73 -7.12 21.79 2.87
CA GLU A 73 -8.54 21.49 3.07
C GLU A 73 -8.90 20.01 2.87
N ASP A 74 -8.16 19.28 2.04
CA ASP A 74 -8.45 17.88 1.68
C ASP A 74 -7.75 16.87 2.62
N ARG A 75 -6.91 17.33 3.55
CA ARG A 75 -6.18 16.51 4.54
C ARG A 75 -6.92 16.38 5.87
N GLN A 76 -8.26 16.28 5.82
CA GLN A 76 -9.12 16.15 6.99
C GLN A 76 -9.51 14.69 7.26
#